data_AF-A0A1F3LWN0-F1
#
_entry.id   AF-A0A1F3LWN0-F1
#
_cell.length_a   1.000
_cell.length_b   1.000
_cell.length_c   1.000
_cell.angle_alpha   90.00
_cell.angle_beta   90.00
_cell.angle_gamma   90.00
#
_symmetry.space_group_name_H-M   'P 1'
#
loop_
_entity.id
_entity.type
_entity.pdbx_description
1 polymer ?
#
loop_
_entity_poly.entity_id
_entity_poly.type
_entity_poly.pdbx_seq_one_letter_code
_entity_poly.pdbx_strand_id
1 'polypeptide(L)' 'MTTTELKRLLIHRITEINDVSFLKAVKTILDSKTDTEVLLLTPEQRREIMESKKEIEQGQFIEHESLDKEVARWANAR' A
#
# COMPACT_ATOMS: atom_id res chain seq x y z
N MET A 1 -9.31 -25.07 -21.97
CA MET A 1 -8.51 -24.05 -21.26
C MET A 1 -9.20 -23.74 -19.95
N THR A 2 -8.54 -24.04 -18.83
CA THR A 2 -9.01 -23.72 -17.48
C THR A 2 -8.67 -22.28 -17.10
N THR A 3 -9.30 -21.75 -16.05
CA THR A 3 -8.98 -20.43 -15.51
C THR A 3 -7.50 -20.29 -15.14
N THR A 4 -6.89 -21.36 -14.64
CA THR A 4 -5.47 -21.40 -14.27
C THR A 4 -4.57 -21.33 -15.50
N GLU A 5 -4.91 -22.06 -16.56
CA GLU A 5 -4.17 -22.03 -17.82
C GLU A 5 -4.24 -20.65 -18.48
N LEU A 6 -5.42 -20.01 -18.48
CA LEU A 6 -5.61 -18.66 -19.01
C LEU A 6 -4.77 -17.63 -18.24
N LYS A 7 -4.76 -17.69 -16.90
CA LYS A 7 -3.93 -16.79 -16.09
C LYS A 7 -2.44 -16.94 -16.41
N ARG A 8 -1.95 -18.17 -16.56
CA ARG A 8 -0.54 -18.41 -16.90
C ARG A 8 -0.17 -17.85 -18.27
N LEU A 9 -1.06 -18.02 -19.26
CA LEU A 9 -0.88 -17.47 -20.60
C LEU A 9 -0.84 -15.93 -20.58
N LEU A 10 -1.75 -15.29 -19.84
CA LEU A 10 -1.80 -13.83 -19.72
C LEU A 10 -0.54 -13.27 -19.06
N ILE A 11 -0.07 -13.87 -17.97
CA ILE A 11 1.19 -13.46 -17.32
C ILE A 11 2.36 -13.54 -18.32
N HIS A 12 2.47 -14.65 -19.04
CA HIS A 12 3.52 -14.83 -20.04
C HIS A 12 3.45 -13.75 -21.14
N ARG A 13 2.25 -13.46 -21.66
CA ARG A 13 2.09 -12.38 -22.64
C ARG A 13 2.48 -11.01 -22.10
N ILE A 14 2.15 -10.71 -20.85
CA ILE A 14 2.54 -9.45 -20.21
C ILE A 14 4.06 -9.31 -20.11
N THR A 15 4.78 -10.40 -19.81
CA THR A 15 6.26 -10.37 -19.72
C THR A 15 6.98 -10.11 -21.04
N GLU A 16 6.32 -10.34 -22.18
CA GLU A 16 6.87 -10.10 -23.52
C GLU A 16 6.71 -8.64 -23.98
N ILE A 17 5.91 -7.83 -23.27
CA ILE A 17 5.59 -6.45 -23.67
C ILE A 17 6.65 -5.50 -23.15
N ASN A 18 7.28 -4.75 -24.07
CA ASN A 18 8.25 -3.70 -23.74
C ASN A 18 7.66 -2.28 -23.75
N ASP A 19 6.42 -2.11 -24.21
CA ASP A 19 5.73 -0.82 -24.27
C ASP A 19 5.11 -0.47 -22.91
N VAL A 20 5.72 0.49 -22.22
CA VAL A 20 5.27 0.99 -20.91
C VAL A 20 3.88 1.63 -20.97
N SER A 21 3.54 2.34 -22.04
CA SER A 21 2.23 2.98 -22.20
C SER A 21 1.14 1.92 -22.32
N PHE A 22 1.41 0.86 -23.08
CA PHE A 22 0.51 -0.28 -23.19
C PHE A 22 0.36 -1.04 -21.85
N LEU A 23 1.47 -1.29 -21.15
CA LEU A 23 1.45 -1.91 -19.82
C LEU A 23 0.62 -1.09 -18.81
N LYS A 24 0.70 0.25 -18.86
CA LYS A 24 -0.13 1.13 -18.03
C LYS A 24 -1.62 0.97 -18.34
N ALA A 25 -2.00 0.90 -19.62
CA ALA A 25 -3.39 0.70 -20.01
C ALA A 25 -3.92 -0.67 -19.53
N VAL A 26 -3.12 -1.74 -19.69
CA VAL A 26 -3.45 -3.07 -19.17
C VAL A 26 -3.63 -3.04 -17.65
N LYS A 27 -2.73 -2.36 -16.92
CA LYS A 27 -2.84 -2.17 -15.47
C LYS A 27 -4.16 -1.50 -15.10
N THR A 28 -4.55 -0.40 -15.74
CA THR A 28 -5.81 0.30 -15.46
C THR A 28 -7.04 -0.60 -15.64
N ILE A 29 -7.04 -1.44 -16.68
CA ILE A 29 -8.14 -2.39 -16.92
C ILE A 29 -8.19 -3.43 -15.80
N LEU A 30 -7.04 -3.96 -15.39
CA LEU A 30 -6.96 -4.93 -14.31
C LEU A 30 -7.39 -4.31 -12.97
N ASP A 31 -6.91 -3.12 -12.64
CA ASP A 31 -7.27 -2.36 -11.44
C ASP A 31 -8.80 -2.12 -11.37
N SER A 32 -9.48 -1.94 -12.51
CA SER A 32 -10.94 -1.75 -12.56
C SER A 32 -11.76 -3.03 -12.32
N LYS A 33 -11.11 -4.19 -12.36
CA LYS A 33 -11.73 -5.53 -12.25
C LYS A 33 -11.27 -6.31 -11.03
N THR A 34 -10.11 -5.98 -10.48
CA THR A 34 -9.78 -6.33 -9.11
C THR A 34 -10.59 -5.41 -8.22
N ASP A 35 -11.50 -5.99 -7.43
CA ASP A 35 -11.95 -5.35 -6.21
C ASP A 35 -10.70 -5.14 -5.35
N THR A 36 -9.99 -4.03 -5.55
CA THR A 36 -9.20 -3.47 -4.47
C THR A 36 -10.24 -3.21 -3.40
N GLU A 37 -10.30 -4.07 -2.39
CA GLU A 37 -11.11 -3.83 -1.20
C GLU A 37 -10.73 -2.45 -0.72
N VAL A 38 -11.54 -1.45 -1.10
CA VAL A 38 -11.39 -0.09 -0.61
C VAL A 38 -11.63 -0.24 0.87
N LEU A 39 -10.54 -0.16 1.63
CA LEU A 39 -10.58 -0.35 3.07
C LEU A 39 -11.40 0.80 3.64
N LEU A 40 -12.68 0.50 3.92
CA LEU A 40 -13.62 1.47 4.45
C LEU A 40 -13.23 1.76 5.89
N LEU A 41 -12.48 2.83 6.09
CA LEU A 41 -12.13 3.30 7.42
C LEU A 41 -13.41 3.69 8.19
N THR A 42 -13.41 3.53 9.51
CA THR A 42 -14.46 4.09 10.36
C THR A 42 -14.33 5.62 10.44
N PRO A 43 -15.38 6.35 10.86
CA PRO A 43 -15.28 7.78 11.13
C PRO A 43 -14.15 8.13 12.12
N GLU A 44 -13.93 7.30 13.14
CA GLU A 44 -12.90 7.49 14.15
C GLU A 44 -11.50 7.35 13.55
N GLN A 45 -11.26 6.30 12.76
CA GLN A 45 -9.99 6.10 12.06
C GLN A 45 -9.68 7.25 11.09
N ARG A 46 -10.71 7.75 10.38
CA ARG A 46 -10.54 8.95 9.53
C ARG A 46 -10.17 10.17 10.34
N ARG A 47 -10.81 10.38 11.49
CA ARG A 47 -10.51 11.49 12.40
C ARG A 47 -9.08 11.42 12.91
N GLU A 48 -8.64 10.26 13.40
CA GLU A 48 -7.28 10.03 13.90
C GLU A 48 -6.21 10.30 12.83
N ILE A 49 -6.43 9.83 11.59
CA ILE A 49 -5.50 10.10 10.48
C ILE A 49 -5.44 11.61 10.17
N MET A 50 -6.59 12.31 10.19
CA MET A 50 -6.62 13.76 9.96
C MET A 50 -5.93 14.54 11.08
N GLU A 51 -6.08 14.11 12.33
CA GLU A 51 -5.38 14.70 13.48
C GLU A 51 -3.88 14.48 13.37
N SER A 52 -3.45 13.23 13.13
CA SER A 52 -2.03 12.89 12.96
C SER A 52 -1.35 13.68 11.83
N LYS A 53 -2.06 13.91 10.71
CA LYS A 53 -1.54 14.78 9.63
C LYS A 53 -1.29 16.22 10.08
N LYS A 54 -2.18 16.79 10.90
CA LYS A 54 -2.00 18.13 11.46
C LYS A 54 -0.85 18.18 12.45
N GLU A 55 -0.70 17.15 13.28
CA GLU A 55 0.42 17.02 14.22
C GLU A 55 1.76 17.01 13.47
N ILE A 56 1.86 16.25 12.37
CA ILE A 56 3.05 16.25 11.50
C ILE A 56 3.35 17.64 10.94
N GLU A 57 2.34 18.35 10.43
CA GLU A 57 2.49 19.73 9.92
C GLU A 57 2.96 20.70 11.01
N GLN A 58 2.60 20.45 12.27
CA GLN A 58 3.02 21.24 13.43
C GLN A 58 4.38 20.80 14.01
N GLY A 59 5.05 19.81 13.40
CA GLY A 59 6.30 19.25 13.90
C GLY A 59 6.12 18.38 15.15
N GLN A 60 4.90 17.98 15.48
CA GLN A 60 4.55 17.12 16.59
C GLN A 60 4.66 15.64 16.17
N PHE A 61 5.85 15.24 15.74
CA PHE A 61 6.15 13.86 15.41
C PHE A 61 7.48 13.45 16.03
N ILE A 62 7.70 12.15 16.13
CA ILE A 62 8.99 11.58 16.51
C ILE A 62 9.54 10.80 15.32
N GLU A 63 10.83 11.01 15.05
CA GLU A 63 11.53 10.24 14.03
C GLU A 63 11.59 8.76 14.41
N HIS A 64 11.48 7.89 13.41
CA HIS A 64 11.45 6.44 13.62
C HIS A 64 12.66 5.93 14.41
N GLU A 65 13.86 6.41 14.06
CA GLU A 65 15.10 6.01 14.75
C GLU A 65 15.10 6.41 16.24
N SER A 66 14.50 7.55 16.57
CA SER A 66 14.40 8.04 17.95
C SER A 66 13.41 7.21 18.75
N LEU A 67 12.27 6.87 18.16
CA LEU A 67 11.26 5.99 18.77
C LEU A 67 11.83 4.59 19.01
N ASP A 68 12.53 4.01 18.04
CA ASP A 68 13.13 2.69 18.16
C ASP A 68 14.15 2.61 19.31
N LYS A 69 14.94 3.66 19.50
CA LYS A 69 15.86 3.77 20.64
C LYS A 69 15.13 3.85 21.99
N GLU A 70 13.96 4.50 22.06
CA GLU A 70 13.13 4.53 23.27
C GLU A 70 12.52 3.15 23.56
N VAL A 71 11.96 2.50 22.55
CA VAL A 71 11.39 1.17 22.67
C VAL A 71 12.45 0.15 23.10
N ALA A 72 13.65 0.19 22.50
CA ALA A 72 14.76 -0.66 22.90
C ALA A 72 15.21 -0.40 24.35
N ARG A 73 15.22 0.85 24.80
CA ARG A 73 15.51 1.18 26.20
C ARG A 73 14.47 0.59 27.14
N TRP A 74 13.18 0.71 26.84
CA TRP A 74 12.12 0.11 27.67
C TRP A 74 12.19 -1.42 27.69
N ALA A 75 12.44 -2.05 26.55
CA ALA A 75 12.55 -3.51 26.45
C ALA A 75 13.74 -4.06 27.27
N ASN A 76 14.85 -3.33 27.34
CA ASN A 76 16.05 -3.72 28.09
C ASN A 76 16.07 -3.21 29.55
N ALA A 77 15.07 -2.42 29.97
CA ALA A 77 14.97 -1.93 31.35
C ALA A 77 14.37 -2.98 32.32
N ARG A 78 14.34 -4.25 31.91
CA ARG A 78 13.75 -5.38 32.65
C ARG A 78 14.79 -6.42 33.01
#